data_AF-A0A1S1MKL4-F1
#
_entry.id   AF-A0A1S1MKL4-F1
#
_cell.length_a   1.000
_cell.length_b   1.000
_cell.length_c   1.000
_cell.angle_alpha   90.00
_cell.angle_beta   90.00
_cell.angle_gamma   90.00
#
_symmetry.space_group_name_H-M   'P 1'
#
loop_
_entity.id
_entity.type
_entity.pdbx_description
1 polymer ?
#
loop_
_entity_poly.entity_id
_entity_poly.type
_entity_poly.pdbx_seq_one_letter_code
_entity_poly.pdbx_strand_id
1 'polypeptide(L)'
;MTLQELSNLGTFIAAIATTGSVILALVTYRKSTQRDALKGVRTQIATYRIKYEQVDDLLSTPAHVGLGMSVARELELLVPDSDSALSIINFLEDKKNIDYLTQASYLGLENASKIQEAVEVSKEIQLLSTSGQEMYPITSKLISILSLYPSSVLETLNRTEYLTNLFQDEDAIASLKTRIDSDAIQPTVFREIALWVTLVADRLCGSIADPIAENALPIVEIISNLFESSTDRKLLKLSRAERRQQEKIFTRLRMNDIEEPHEIIFELLKFYKPYLDSEDWDTLVECKTLLGVVHQEFAELDT
;
A
#
# COMPACT_ATOMS: atom_id res chain seq x y z
N MET A 1 -9.58 69.75 -31.42
CA MET A 1 -9.95 68.33 -31.30
C MET A 1 -11.35 68.18 -31.88
N THR A 2 -11.52 67.40 -32.94
CA THR A 2 -12.82 67.21 -33.60
C THR A 2 -13.64 66.11 -32.89
N LEU A 3 -14.97 66.13 -33.02
CA LEU A 3 -15.86 65.08 -32.48
C LEU A 3 -15.46 63.66 -32.94
N GLN A 4 -14.88 63.56 -34.13
CA GLN A 4 -14.41 62.32 -34.73
C GLN A 4 -13.11 61.81 -34.06
N GLU A 5 -12.21 62.71 -33.66
CA GLU A 5 -11.01 62.36 -32.87
C GLU A 5 -11.36 61.88 -31.46
N LEU A 6 -12.37 62.49 -30.82
CA LEU A 6 -12.89 62.05 -29.51
C LEU A 6 -13.56 60.67 -29.57
N SER A 7 -14.33 60.40 -30.64
CA SER A 7 -14.93 59.08 -30.88
C SER A 7 -13.87 57.99 -31.09
N ASN A 8 -12.82 58.29 -31.88
CA ASN A 8 -11.72 57.35 -32.14
C ASN A 8 -10.88 57.08 -30.90
N LEU A 9 -10.70 58.09 -30.03
CA LEU A 9 -10.04 57.91 -28.74
C LEU A 9 -10.87 57.01 -27.80
N GLY A 10 -12.19 57.22 -27.76
CA GLY A 10 -13.12 56.42 -26.95
C GLY A 10 -13.16 54.94 -27.36
N THR A 11 -13.21 54.65 -28.66
CA THR A 11 -13.16 53.27 -29.16
C THR A 11 -11.80 52.60 -28.92
N PHE A 12 -10.70 53.35 -29.01
CA PHE A 12 -9.36 52.84 -28.68
C PHE A 12 -9.23 52.48 -27.18
N ILE A 13 -9.70 53.36 -26.28
CA ILE A 13 -9.70 53.08 -24.84
C ILE A 13 -10.59 51.88 -24.50
N ALA A 14 -11.77 51.77 -25.13
CA ALA A 14 -12.65 50.62 -24.96
C ALA A 14 -12.00 49.31 -25.44
N ALA A 15 -11.26 49.33 -26.55
CA ALA A 15 -10.53 48.16 -27.05
C ALA A 15 -9.39 47.73 -26.11
N ILE A 16 -8.65 48.69 -25.54
CA ILE A 16 -7.61 48.39 -24.52
C ILE A 16 -8.24 47.80 -23.26
N ALA A 17 -9.32 48.38 -22.76
CA ALA A 17 -10.03 47.89 -21.58
C ALA A 17 -10.56 46.47 -21.80
N THR A 18 -11.14 46.20 -22.98
CA THR A 18 -11.62 44.87 -23.36
C THR A 18 -10.48 43.85 -23.41
N THR A 19 -9.36 44.21 -24.05
CA THR A 19 -8.17 43.35 -24.13
C THR A 19 -7.59 43.06 -22.75
N GLY A 20 -7.49 44.09 -21.89
CA GLY A 20 -7.07 43.95 -20.50
C GLY A 20 -7.99 43.04 -19.68
N SER A 21 -9.31 43.16 -19.88
CA SER A 21 -10.31 42.31 -19.24
C SER A 21 -10.19 40.85 -19.68
N VAL A 22 -9.96 40.57 -20.96
CA VAL A 22 -9.75 39.21 -21.47
C VAL A 22 -8.47 38.60 -20.90
N ILE A 23 -7.37 39.37 -20.85
CA ILE A 23 -6.11 38.91 -20.23
C ILE A 23 -6.33 38.61 -18.75
N LEU A 24 -7.03 39.49 -18.02
CA LEU A 24 -7.35 39.29 -16.61
C LEU A 24 -8.21 38.03 -16.41
N ALA A 25 -9.22 37.81 -17.27
CA ALA A 25 -10.06 36.62 -17.25
C ALA A 25 -9.25 35.33 -17.50
N LEU A 26 -8.33 35.34 -18.48
CA LEU A 26 -7.44 34.20 -18.74
C LEU A 26 -6.49 33.92 -17.57
N VAL A 27 -5.93 34.98 -16.97
CA VAL A 27 -5.03 34.85 -15.81
C VAL A 27 -5.78 34.33 -14.58
N THR A 28 -6.98 34.83 -14.32
CA THR A 28 -7.81 34.39 -13.20
C THR A 28 -8.30 32.97 -13.39
N TYR A 29 -8.77 32.61 -14.59
CA TYR A 29 -9.14 31.24 -14.95
C TYR A 29 -7.96 30.29 -14.73
N ARG A 30 -6.79 30.59 -15.29
CA ARG A 30 -5.58 29.76 -15.12
C ARG A 30 -5.17 29.59 -13.66
N LYS A 31 -5.25 30.67 -12.85
CA LYS A 31 -4.98 30.60 -11.41
C LYS A 31 -6.00 29.72 -10.68
N SER A 32 -7.29 29.80 -11.05
CA SER A 32 -8.34 28.95 -10.48
C SER A 32 -8.08 27.48 -10.78
N THR A 33 -7.88 27.13 -12.06
CA THR A 33 -7.60 25.74 -12.47
C THR A 33 -6.36 25.18 -11.78
N GLN A 34 -5.30 25.99 -11.61
CA GLN A 34 -4.11 25.56 -10.87
C GLN A 34 -4.39 25.33 -9.39
N ARG A 35 -5.18 26.20 -8.75
CA ARG A 35 -5.56 26.03 -7.34
C ARG A 35 -6.39 24.76 -7.14
N ASP A 36 -7.32 24.50 -8.04
CA ASP A 36 -8.16 23.29 -8.00
C ASP A 36 -7.31 22.04 -8.20
N ALA A 37 -6.35 22.05 -9.13
CA ALA A 37 -5.40 20.95 -9.32
C ALA A 37 -4.54 20.70 -8.07
N LEU A 38 -4.02 21.75 -7.43
CA LEU A 38 -3.23 21.62 -6.19
C LEU A 38 -4.07 21.07 -5.03
N LYS A 39 -5.33 21.51 -4.91
CA LYS A 39 -6.26 20.96 -3.93
C LYS A 39 -6.54 19.48 -4.20
N GLY A 40 -6.72 19.11 -5.47
CA GLY A 40 -6.85 17.72 -5.91
C GLY A 40 -5.67 16.88 -5.47
N VAL A 41 -4.44 17.31 -5.77
CA VAL A 41 -3.22 16.59 -5.37
C VAL A 41 -3.08 16.46 -3.85
N ARG A 42 -3.31 17.53 -3.07
CA ARG A 42 -3.28 17.41 -1.59
C ARG A 42 -4.27 16.38 -1.08
N THR A 43 -5.50 16.41 -1.61
CA THR A 43 -6.53 15.46 -1.21
C THR A 43 -6.12 14.04 -1.57
N GLN A 44 -5.55 13.82 -2.75
CA GLN A 44 -5.09 12.51 -3.20
C GLN A 44 -3.97 11.95 -2.34
N ILE A 45 -2.96 12.76 -2.01
CA ILE A 45 -1.84 12.34 -1.16
C ILE A 45 -2.31 12.08 0.28
N ALA A 46 -3.20 12.93 0.82
CA ALA A 46 -3.80 12.69 2.13
C ALA A 46 -4.63 11.40 2.16
N THR A 47 -5.46 11.17 1.13
CA THR A 47 -6.24 9.93 0.99
C THR A 47 -5.32 8.73 0.83
N TYR A 48 -4.22 8.85 0.07
CA TYR A 48 -3.22 7.80 -0.07
C TYR A 48 -2.65 7.40 1.30
N ARG A 49 -2.21 8.36 2.13
CA ARG A 49 -1.72 8.09 3.49
C ARG A 49 -2.75 7.32 4.31
N ILE A 50 -3.98 7.82 4.37
CA ILE A 50 -5.07 7.20 5.15
C ILE A 50 -5.34 5.77 4.67
N LYS A 51 -5.34 5.55 3.36
CA LYS A 51 -5.58 4.22 2.79
C LYS A 51 -4.40 3.28 3.03
N TYR A 52 -3.18 3.80 3.00
CA TYR A 52 -1.98 3.05 3.32
C TYR A 52 -1.99 2.58 4.78
N GLU A 53 -2.29 3.47 5.71
CA GLU A 53 -2.49 3.14 7.13
C GLU A 53 -3.62 2.13 7.31
N GLN A 54 -4.75 2.31 6.61
CA GLN A 54 -5.87 1.36 6.67
C GLN A 54 -5.48 -0.05 6.19
N VAL A 55 -4.73 -0.18 5.09
CA VAL A 55 -4.33 -1.51 4.61
C VAL A 55 -3.29 -2.15 5.53
N ASP A 56 -2.40 -1.35 6.11
CA ASP A 56 -1.42 -1.81 7.09
C ASP A 56 -2.10 -2.36 8.35
N ASP A 57 -3.05 -1.60 8.91
CA ASP A 57 -3.88 -2.02 10.04
C ASP A 57 -4.62 -3.34 9.76
N LEU A 58 -5.13 -3.53 8.54
CA LEU A 58 -5.81 -4.77 8.14
C LEU A 58 -4.84 -5.95 8.05
N LEU A 59 -3.61 -5.71 7.57
CA LEU A 59 -2.60 -6.74 7.36
C LEU A 59 -1.89 -7.17 8.65
N SER A 60 -1.82 -6.31 9.67
CA SER A 60 -1.13 -6.61 10.94
C SER A 60 -1.72 -7.79 11.72
N THR A 61 -3.04 -7.93 11.78
CA THR A 61 -3.71 -8.99 12.57
C THR A 61 -5.12 -9.32 12.08
N PRO A 62 -5.97 -8.34 11.71
CA PRO A 62 -7.35 -8.62 11.30
C PRO A 62 -7.49 -9.57 10.11
N ALA A 63 -6.62 -9.45 9.11
CA ALA A 63 -6.60 -10.34 7.95
C ALA A 63 -6.22 -11.77 8.35
N HIS A 64 -5.20 -11.96 9.19
CA HIS A 64 -4.76 -13.26 9.68
C HIS A 64 -5.86 -13.96 10.51
N VAL A 65 -6.51 -13.22 11.41
CA VAL A 65 -7.62 -13.74 12.22
C VAL A 65 -8.81 -14.11 11.33
N GLY A 66 -9.17 -13.24 10.39
CA GLY A 66 -10.24 -13.49 9.44
C GLY A 66 -10.00 -14.74 8.60
N LEU A 67 -8.75 -14.95 8.18
CA LEU A 67 -8.34 -16.14 7.46
C LEU A 67 -8.49 -17.41 8.29
N GLY A 68 -7.90 -17.43 9.49
CA GLY A 68 -7.96 -18.60 10.37
C GLY A 68 -9.39 -19.00 10.70
N MET A 69 -10.25 -18.03 11.00
CA MET A 69 -11.67 -18.26 11.27
C MET A 69 -12.43 -18.82 10.06
N SER A 70 -12.21 -18.27 8.87
CA SER A 70 -12.88 -18.73 7.66
C SER A 70 -12.43 -20.13 7.26
N VAL A 71 -11.12 -20.42 7.28
CA VAL A 71 -10.59 -21.76 6.96
C VAL A 71 -11.09 -22.80 7.95
N ALA A 72 -11.05 -22.51 9.25
CA ALA A 72 -11.53 -23.44 10.27
C ALA A 72 -13.03 -23.76 10.11
N ARG A 73 -13.83 -22.75 9.73
CA ARG A 73 -15.26 -22.94 9.46
C ARG A 73 -15.51 -23.82 8.24
N GLU A 74 -14.78 -23.63 7.15
CA GLU A 74 -14.92 -24.50 5.97
C GLU A 74 -14.45 -25.92 6.27
N LEU A 75 -13.38 -26.09 7.07
CA LEU A 75 -12.94 -27.39 7.53
C LEU A 75 -14.00 -28.09 8.39
N GLU A 76 -14.67 -27.37 9.29
CA GLU A 76 -15.75 -27.91 10.13
C GLU A 76 -16.88 -28.53 9.30
N LEU A 77 -17.16 -27.99 8.11
CA LEU A 77 -18.19 -28.51 7.20
C LEU A 77 -17.75 -29.75 6.42
N LEU A 78 -16.44 -29.98 6.26
CA LEU A 78 -15.89 -31.07 5.45
C LEU A 78 -15.41 -32.26 6.28
N VAL A 79 -15.06 -32.02 7.55
CA VAL A 79 -14.69 -33.11 8.46
C VAL A 79 -15.95 -33.94 8.76
N PRO A 80 -15.91 -35.28 8.56
CA PRO A 80 -17.04 -36.15 8.89
C PRO A 80 -17.47 -35.95 10.34
N ASP A 81 -18.76 -36.08 10.68
CA ASP A 81 -19.26 -35.97 12.06
C ASP A 81 -18.39 -36.81 13.02
N SER A 82 -17.44 -36.15 13.68
CA SER A 82 -16.41 -36.78 14.49
C SER A 82 -16.46 -36.17 15.89
N ASP A 83 -16.84 -36.98 16.87
CA ASP A 83 -17.00 -36.53 18.25
C ASP A 83 -15.66 -36.34 18.98
N SER A 84 -14.52 -36.68 18.37
CA SER A 84 -13.21 -36.68 19.03
C SER A 84 -12.20 -35.77 18.36
N ALA A 85 -11.39 -35.07 19.18
CA ALA A 85 -10.26 -34.29 18.69
C ALA A 85 -9.29 -35.12 17.84
N LEU A 86 -9.09 -36.39 18.21
CA LEU A 86 -8.17 -37.30 17.51
C LEU A 86 -8.63 -37.60 16.07
N SER A 87 -9.93 -37.75 15.82
CA SER A 87 -10.44 -37.98 14.47
C SER A 87 -10.31 -36.75 13.57
N ILE A 88 -10.49 -35.55 14.13
CA ILE A 88 -10.26 -34.29 13.40
C ILE A 88 -8.78 -34.17 13.02
N ILE A 89 -7.86 -34.41 13.97
CA ILE A 89 -6.41 -34.38 13.70
C ILE A 89 -6.00 -35.43 12.66
N ASN A 90 -6.48 -36.67 12.79
CA ASN A 90 -6.20 -37.71 11.80
C ASN A 90 -6.73 -37.36 10.41
N PHE A 91 -7.86 -36.64 10.32
CA PHE A 91 -8.37 -36.14 9.06
C PHE A 91 -7.42 -35.12 8.42
N LEU A 92 -6.86 -34.20 9.21
CA LEU A 92 -5.89 -33.20 8.72
C LEU A 92 -4.58 -33.85 8.24
N GLU A 93 -4.14 -34.95 8.88
CA GLU A 93 -2.89 -35.65 8.55
C GLU A 93 -2.98 -36.61 7.37
N ASP A 94 -4.17 -37.15 7.09
CA ASP A 94 -4.33 -38.12 6.02
C ASP A 94 -4.18 -37.42 4.66
N LYS A 95 -3.08 -37.76 3.96
CA LYS A 95 -2.78 -37.26 2.61
C LYS A 95 -3.91 -37.51 1.60
N LYS A 96 -4.80 -38.47 1.87
CA LYS A 96 -6.00 -38.70 1.04
C LYS A 96 -7.01 -37.55 1.10
N ASN A 97 -6.96 -36.72 2.14
CA ASN A 97 -7.89 -35.62 2.35
C ASN A 97 -7.38 -34.28 1.78
N ILE A 98 -6.23 -34.27 1.09
CA ILE A 98 -5.60 -33.04 0.58
C ILE A 98 -6.54 -32.19 -0.29
N ASP A 99 -7.42 -32.82 -1.07
CA ASP A 99 -8.41 -32.13 -1.90
C ASP A 99 -9.43 -31.36 -1.04
N TYR A 100 -9.88 -31.94 0.08
CA TYR A 100 -10.77 -31.28 1.03
C TYR A 100 -10.07 -30.14 1.78
N LEU A 101 -8.82 -30.33 2.16
CA LEU A 101 -8.01 -29.28 2.82
C LEU A 101 -7.77 -28.09 1.87
N THR A 102 -7.50 -28.39 0.59
CA THR A 102 -7.38 -27.37 -0.45
C THR A 102 -8.68 -26.65 -0.68
N GLN A 103 -9.81 -27.38 -0.73
CA GLN A 103 -11.13 -26.79 -0.88
C GLN A 103 -11.48 -25.87 0.30
N ALA A 104 -11.25 -26.30 1.54
CA ALA A 104 -11.48 -25.47 2.72
C ALA A 104 -10.59 -24.22 2.75
N SER A 105 -9.32 -24.37 2.35
CA SER A 105 -8.38 -23.25 2.26
C SER A 105 -8.82 -22.24 1.19
N TYR A 106 -9.24 -22.73 0.02
CA TYR A 106 -9.72 -21.90 -1.09
C TYR A 106 -10.99 -21.13 -0.72
N LEU A 107 -12.03 -21.84 -0.25
CA LEU A 107 -13.30 -21.22 0.16
C LEU A 107 -13.12 -20.32 1.38
N GLY A 108 -12.26 -20.71 2.32
CA GLY A 108 -11.92 -19.92 3.49
C GLY A 108 -11.29 -18.58 3.11
N LEU A 109 -10.37 -18.58 2.14
CA LEU A 109 -9.78 -17.35 1.57
C LEU A 109 -10.84 -16.47 0.91
N GLU A 110 -11.66 -17.04 0.02
CA GLU A 110 -12.74 -16.30 -0.66
C GLU A 110 -13.70 -15.66 0.35
N ASN A 111 -14.03 -16.36 1.43
CA ASN A 111 -14.95 -15.91 2.48
C ASN A 111 -14.31 -14.99 3.55
N ALA A 112 -12.98 -14.80 3.53
CA ALA A 112 -12.28 -13.96 4.50
C ALA A 112 -12.48 -12.47 4.19
N SER A 113 -13.57 -11.89 4.72
CA SER A 113 -13.96 -10.48 4.49
C SER A 113 -12.84 -9.45 4.72
N LYS A 114 -11.96 -9.67 5.71
CA LYS A 114 -10.84 -8.76 5.99
C LYS A 114 -9.72 -8.81 4.96
N ILE A 115 -9.49 -9.96 4.35
CA ILE A 115 -8.57 -10.08 3.20
C ILE A 115 -9.19 -9.37 1.99
N GLN A 116 -10.48 -9.57 1.73
CA GLN A 116 -11.16 -8.89 0.62
C GLN A 116 -11.15 -7.36 0.78
N GLU A 117 -11.41 -6.86 1.99
CA GLU A 117 -11.30 -5.44 2.33
C GLU A 117 -9.88 -4.90 2.05
N ALA A 118 -8.84 -5.63 2.48
CA ALA A 118 -7.45 -5.24 2.24
C ALA A 118 -7.09 -5.26 0.74
N VAL A 119 -7.59 -6.23 -0.03
CA VAL A 119 -7.43 -6.29 -1.49
C VAL A 119 -8.08 -5.07 -2.18
N GLU A 120 -9.28 -4.68 -1.75
CA GLU A 120 -9.96 -3.49 -2.29
C GLU A 120 -9.18 -2.21 -1.97
N VAL A 121 -8.76 -2.02 -0.72
CA VAL A 121 -7.97 -0.86 -0.31
C VAL A 121 -6.63 -0.80 -1.06
N SER A 122 -5.95 -1.94 -1.24
CA SER A 122 -4.71 -2.02 -2.01
C SER A 122 -4.89 -1.58 -3.48
N LYS A 123 -6.01 -1.97 -4.12
CA LYS A 123 -6.34 -1.49 -5.47
C LYS A 123 -6.58 0.02 -5.50
N GLU A 124 -7.25 0.58 -4.49
CA GLU A 124 -7.46 2.03 -4.37
C GLU A 124 -6.12 2.78 -4.23
N ILE A 125 -5.20 2.27 -3.40
CA ILE A 125 -3.85 2.80 -3.22
C ILE A 125 -3.09 2.82 -4.56
N GLN A 126 -3.12 1.72 -5.32
CA GLN A 126 -2.49 1.65 -6.64
C GLN A 126 -3.06 2.69 -7.60
N LEU A 127 -4.38 2.88 -7.63
CA LEU A 127 -5.02 3.90 -8.47
C LEU A 127 -4.59 5.32 -8.05
N LEU A 128 -4.56 5.60 -6.74
CA LEU A 128 -4.11 6.89 -6.21
C LEU A 128 -2.65 7.18 -6.56
N SER A 129 -1.79 6.16 -6.60
CA SER A 129 -0.36 6.31 -6.90
C SER A 129 -0.07 6.80 -8.33
N THR A 130 -1.00 6.56 -9.27
CA THR A 130 -0.88 7.01 -10.67
C THR A 130 -1.43 8.42 -10.88
N SER A 131 -2.25 8.91 -9.96
CA SER A 131 -2.90 10.20 -10.09
C SER A 131 -1.92 11.34 -9.78
N GLY A 132 -1.88 12.34 -10.66
CA GLY A 132 -1.00 13.51 -10.48
C GLY A 132 0.43 13.31 -10.97
N GLN A 133 0.74 12.20 -11.64
CA GLN A 133 2.06 11.91 -12.23
C GLN A 133 2.60 13.04 -13.11
N GLU A 134 1.74 13.70 -13.88
CA GLU A 134 2.16 14.83 -14.69
C GLU A 134 2.66 16.01 -13.84
N MET A 135 2.05 16.26 -12.68
CA MET A 135 2.34 17.42 -11.83
C MET A 135 3.46 17.15 -10.84
N TYR A 136 3.53 15.92 -10.32
CA TYR A 136 4.50 15.46 -9.33
C TYR A 136 5.03 14.06 -9.70
N PRO A 137 5.89 13.97 -10.74
CA PRO A 137 6.36 12.69 -11.27
C PRO A 137 7.25 11.90 -10.29
N ILE A 138 8.03 12.59 -9.45
CA ILE A 138 8.90 11.94 -8.46
C ILE A 138 8.06 11.44 -7.31
N THR A 139 7.13 12.27 -6.80
CA THR A 139 6.16 11.86 -5.77
C THR A 139 5.37 10.63 -6.22
N SER A 140 4.81 10.67 -7.43
CA SER A 140 3.95 9.59 -7.94
C SER A 140 4.73 8.29 -8.10
N LYS A 141 5.99 8.34 -8.57
CA LYS A 141 6.84 7.15 -8.65
C LYS A 141 7.18 6.60 -7.26
N LEU A 142 7.48 7.46 -6.29
CA LEU A 142 7.79 7.05 -4.91
C LEU A 142 6.60 6.34 -4.27
N ILE A 143 5.42 6.97 -4.31
CA ILE A 143 4.15 6.44 -3.80
C ILE A 143 3.80 5.13 -4.51
N SER A 144 3.97 5.04 -5.83
CA SER A 144 3.73 3.82 -6.60
C SER A 144 4.61 2.64 -6.17
N ILE A 145 5.88 2.89 -5.82
CA ILE A 145 6.75 1.82 -5.30
C ILE A 145 6.32 1.43 -3.88
N LEU A 146 6.04 2.41 -3.01
CA LEU A 146 5.57 2.15 -1.65
C LEU A 146 4.26 1.33 -1.63
N SER A 147 3.39 1.52 -2.64
CA SER A 147 2.14 0.77 -2.83
C SER A 147 2.34 -0.72 -3.13
N LEU A 148 3.54 -1.12 -3.58
CA LEU A 148 3.84 -2.52 -3.88
C LEU A 148 3.94 -3.36 -2.60
N TYR A 149 4.35 -2.76 -1.48
CA TYR A 149 4.53 -3.45 -0.21
C TYR A 149 3.25 -4.10 0.33
N PRO A 150 2.12 -3.39 0.53
CA PRO A 150 0.89 -4.06 0.96
C PRO A 150 0.39 -5.05 -0.11
N SER A 151 0.70 -4.82 -1.39
CA SER A 151 0.30 -5.72 -2.48
C SER A 151 1.05 -7.06 -2.42
N SER A 152 2.36 -7.06 -2.13
CA SER A 152 3.16 -8.28 -2.03
C SER A 152 2.76 -9.13 -0.82
N VAL A 153 2.45 -8.49 0.31
CA VAL A 153 1.97 -9.19 1.52
C VAL A 153 0.62 -9.87 1.24
N LEU A 154 -0.29 -9.15 0.58
CA LEU A 154 -1.58 -9.70 0.17
C LEU A 154 -1.45 -10.85 -0.81
N GLU A 155 -0.52 -10.77 -1.76
CA GLU A 155 -0.29 -11.85 -2.71
C GLU A 155 0.13 -13.14 -1.99
N THR A 156 1.01 -13.04 -1.00
CA THR A 156 1.41 -14.19 -0.17
C THR A 156 0.24 -14.76 0.62
N LEU A 157 -0.54 -13.91 1.29
CA LEU A 157 -1.72 -14.34 2.06
C LEU A 157 -2.80 -14.97 1.19
N ASN A 158 -2.91 -14.58 -0.08
CA ASN A 158 -3.96 -15.04 -0.98
C ASN A 158 -3.58 -16.29 -1.78
N ARG A 159 -2.45 -16.95 -1.47
CA ARG A 159 -2.05 -18.21 -2.09
C ARG A 159 -2.69 -19.40 -1.37
N THR A 160 -3.63 -20.06 -2.02
CA THR A 160 -4.27 -21.29 -1.49
C THR A 160 -3.26 -22.41 -1.21
N GLU A 161 -2.30 -22.60 -2.11
CA GLU A 161 -1.27 -23.65 -1.99
C GLU A 161 -0.47 -23.53 -0.69
N TYR A 162 -0.23 -22.31 -0.23
CA TYR A 162 0.46 -22.05 1.02
C TYR A 162 -0.31 -22.63 2.21
N LEU A 163 -1.61 -22.32 2.32
CA LEU A 163 -2.46 -22.86 3.39
C LEU A 163 -2.60 -24.38 3.32
N THR A 164 -2.73 -24.94 2.12
CA THR A 164 -2.75 -26.39 1.93
C THR A 164 -1.45 -27.03 2.42
N ASN A 165 -0.30 -26.44 2.09
CA ASN A 165 1.01 -26.96 2.49
C ASN A 165 1.21 -26.94 4.01
N LEU A 166 0.61 -25.97 4.72
CA LEU A 166 0.65 -25.95 6.19
C LEU A 166 0.05 -27.23 6.81
N PHE A 167 -1.01 -27.77 6.20
CA PHE A 167 -1.61 -29.02 6.68
C PHE A 167 -0.84 -30.28 6.24
N GLN A 168 0.11 -30.15 5.31
CA GLN A 168 0.97 -31.24 4.84
C GLN A 168 2.33 -31.26 5.55
N ASP A 169 2.67 -30.21 6.30
CA ASP A 169 3.90 -30.08 7.07
C ASP A 169 3.76 -30.80 8.43
N GLU A 170 4.59 -31.82 8.64
CA GLU A 170 4.59 -32.64 9.85
C GLU A 170 4.94 -31.84 11.12
N ASP A 171 5.86 -30.88 11.02
CA ASP A 171 6.25 -30.01 12.15
C ASP A 171 5.13 -29.01 12.46
N ALA A 172 4.49 -28.48 11.42
CA ALA A 172 3.36 -27.56 11.56
C ALA A 172 2.17 -28.26 12.24
N ILE A 173 1.80 -29.47 11.81
CA ILE A 173 0.75 -30.27 12.45
C ILE A 173 1.14 -30.72 13.86
N ALA A 174 2.40 -31.09 14.10
CA ALA A 174 2.87 -31.41 15.45
C ALA A 174 2.66 -30.22 16.40
N SER A 175 2.91 -28.99 15.94
CA SER A 175 2.66 -27.78 16.74
C SER A 175 1.17 -27.57 17.05
N LEU A 176 0.26 -27.88 16.12
CA LEU A 176 -1.18 -27.86 16.35
C LEU A 176 -1.60 -28.91 17.39
N LYS A 177 -1.05 -30.13 17.31
CA LYS A 177 -1.32 -31.21 18.28
C LYS A 177 -0.96 -30.83 19.71
N THR A 178 0.10 -30.04 19.92
CA THR A 178 0.45 -29.58 21.29
C THR A 178 -0.56 -28.60 21.89
N ARG A 179 -1.44 -28.02 21.07
CA ARG A 179 -2.45 -27.03 21.50
C ARG A 179 -3.82 -27.67 21.77
N ILE A 180 -4.08 -28.83 21.19
CA ILE A 180 -5.38 -29.50 21.29
C ILE A 180 -5.32 -30.55 22.40
N ASP A 181 -6.17 -30.37 23.41
CA ASP A 181 -6.41 -31.40 24.42
C ASP A 181 -7.07 -32.62 23.76
N SER A 182 -6.62 -33.83 24.11
CA SER A 182 -7.17 -35.08 23.56
C SER A 182 -8.65 -35.27 23.90
N ASP A 183 -9.12 -34.66 24.99
CA ASP A 183 -10.51 -34.72 25.44
C ASP A 183 -11.34 -33.50 24.96
N ALA A 184 -10.78 -32.65 24.10
CA ALA A 184 -11.46 -31.47 23.58
C ALA A 184 -12.66 -31.83 22.70
N ILE A 185 -13.76 -31.11 22.91
CA ILE A 185 -14.94 -31.18 22.05
C ILE A 185 -14.71 -30.46 20.71
N GLN A 186 -15.40 -30.91 19.66
CA GLN A 186 -15.26 -30.43 18.28
C GLN A 186 -15.19 -28.88 18.13
N PRO A 187 -16.07 -28.07 18.74
CA PRO A 187 -15.98 -26.60 18.60
C PRO A 187 -14.69 -26.01 19.16
N THR A 188 -14.14 -26.62 20.22
CA THR A 188 -12.87 -26.18 20.81
C THR A 188 -11.71 -26.51 19.87
N VAL A 189 -11.74 -27.68 19.24
CA VAL A 189 -10.72 -28.09 18.27
C VAL A 189 -10.69 -27.14 17.08
N PHE A 190 -11.84 -26.79 16.48
CA PHE A 190 -11.87 -25.83 15.37
C PHE A 190 -11.47 -24.41 15.77
N ARG A 191 -11.74 -24.01 17.02
CA ARG A 191 -11.21 -22.75 17.55
C ARG A 191 -9.68 -22.77 17.63
N GLU A 192 -9.08 -23.86 18.12
CA GLU A 192 -7.62 -23.99 18.17
C GLU A 192 -7.00 -24.07 16.76
N ILE A 193 -7.68 -24.71 15.80
CA ILE A 193 -7.29 -24.68 14.37
C ILE A 193 -7.31 -23.24 13.84
N ALA A 194 -8.37 -22.47 14.11
CA ALA A 194 -8.48 -21.08 13.68
C ALA A 194 -7.34 -20.22 14.24
N LEU A 195 -7.05 -20.36 15.54
CA LEU A 195 -5.94 -19.67 16.20
C LEU A 195 -4.58 -20.09 15.64
N TRP A 196 -4.40 -21.39 15.36
CA TRP A 196 -3.17 -21.91 14.80
C TRP A 196 -2.93 -21.39 13.38
N VAL A 197 -3.92 -21.45 12.48
CA VAL A 197 -3.82 -20.87 11.13
C VAL A 197 -3.52 -19.38 11.20
N THR A 198 -4.16 -18.65 12.12
CA THR A 198 -3.89 -17.22 12.36
C THR A 198 -2.41 -16.99 12.70
N LEU A 199 -1.88 -17.71 13.69
CA LEU A 199 -0.49 -17.54 14.15
C LEU A 199 0.54 -17.95 13.09
N VAL A 200 0.22 -18.95 12.28
CA VAL A 200 1.11 -19.38 11.20
C VAL A 200 1.12 -18.36 10.07
N ALA A 201 -0.05 -17.88 9.65
CA ALA A 201 -0.17 -16.78 8.69
C ALA A 201 0.56 -15.52 9.18
N ASP A 202 0.40 -15.18 10.46
CA ASP A 202 1.05 -14.04 11.11
C ASP A 202 2.58 -14.18 11.12
N ARG A 203 3.13 -15.34 11.46
CA ARG A 203 4.59 -15.54 11.42
C ARG A 203 5.16 -15.41 10.02
N LEU A 204 4.48 -15.98 9.03
CA LEU A 204 4.96 -16.04 7.66
C LEU A 204 4.80 -14.71 6.93
N CYS A 205 3.77 -13.93 7.26
CA CYS A 205 3.59 -12.60 6.69
C CYS A 205 4.26 -11.52 7.56
N GLY A 206 4.03 -11.50 8.86
CA GLY A 206 4.52 -10.47 9.79
C GLY A 206 6.05 -10.39 9.91
N SER A 207 6.78 -11.50 9.76
CA SER A 207 8.26 -11.48 9.80
C SER A 207 8.90 -10.62 8.70
N ILE A 208 8.18 -10.35 7.61
CA ILE A 208 8.66 -9.54 6.48
C ILE A 208 7.77 -8.31 6.30
N ALA A 209 6.45 -8.47 6.42
CA ALA A 209 5.46 -7.42 6.24
C ALA A 209 5.58 -6.33 7.31
N ASP A 210 5.72 -6.70 8.59
CA ASP A 210 5.72 -5.71 9.67
C ASP A 210 6.97 -4.82 9.60
N PRO A 211 8.20 -5.36 9.43
CA PRO A 211 9.37 -4.50 9.24
C PRO A 211 9.28 -3.63 7.98
N ILE A 212 8.70 -4.14 6.89
CA ILE A 212 8.50 -3.32 5.69
C ILE A 212 7.53 -2.17 5.97
N ALA A 213 6.40 -2.45 6.61
CA ALA A 213 5.37 -1.46 6.90
C ALA A 213 5.84 -0.43 7.92
N GLU A 214 6.47 -0.86 9.02
CA GLU A 214 7.08 -0.01 10.04
C GLU A 214 8.04 1.03 9.45
N ASN A 215 8.68 0.69 8.33
CA ASN A 215 9.63 1.59 7.67
C ASN A 215 9.07 2.29 6.43
N ALA A 216 8.03 1.76 5.78
CA ALA A 216 7.38 2.40 4.65
C ALA A 216 6.36 3.47 5.07
N LEU A 217 5.60 3.22 6.14
CA LEU A 217 4.57 4.15 6.63
C LEU A 217 5.16 5.52 7.03
N PRO A 218 6.27 5.62 7.80
CA PRO A 218 6.87 6.93 8.10
C PRO A 218 7.29 7.71 6.85
N ILE A 219 7.75 7.01 5.80
CA ILE A 219 8.07 7.66 4.51
C ILE A 219 6.80 8.25 3.89
N VAL A 220 5.70 7.49 3.89
CA VAL A 220 4.40 7.97 3.39
C VAL A 220 3.92 9.17 4.20
N GLU A 221 4.05 9.14 5.53
CA GLU A 221 3.64 10.23 6.42
C GLU A 221 4.42 11.51 6.18
N ILE A 222 5.76 11.45 6.18
CA ILE A 222 6.63 12.61 5.98
C ILE A 222 6.34 13.27 4.63
N ILE A 223 6.24 12.46 3.57
CA ILE A 223 5.93 12.97 2.24
C ILE A 223 4.52 13.57 2.21
N SER A 224 3.54 12.95 2.84
CA SER A 224 2.17 13.49 2.88
C SER A 224 2.09 14.81 3.64
N ASN A 225 2.77 14.89 4.78
CA ASN A 225 2.86 16.09 5.62
C ASN A 225 3.51 17.26 4.88
N LEU A 226 4.52 17.00 4.03
CA LEU A 226 5.10 18.03 3.16
C LEU A 226 4.03 18.66 2.25
N PHE A 227 3.10 17.88 1.71
CA PHE A 227 2.05 18.38 0.83
C PHE A 227 0.91 19.09 1.57
N GLU A 228 0.49 18.53 2.71
CA GLU A 228 -0.58 19.07 3.55
C GLU A 228 -0.19 20.42 4.17
N SER A 229 1.03 20.53 4.69
CA SER A 229 1.54 21.74 5.35
C SER A 229 1.99 22.84 4.38
N SER A 230 2.28 22.49 3.13
CA SER A 230 2.81 23.43 2.14
C SER A 230 1.74 24.37 1.59
N THR A 231 2.04 25.66 1.51
CA THR A 231 1.21 26.64 0.76
C THR A 231 1.18 26.33 -0.75
N ASP A 232 0.15 26.79 -1.47
CA ASP A 232 0.02 26.61 -2.93
C ASP A 232 1.27 27.11 -3.69
N ARG A 233 1.88 28.20 -3.22
CA ARG A 233 3.11 28.74 -3.82
C ARG A 233 4.30 27.80 -3.65
N LYS A 234 4.42 27.13 -2.49
CA LYS A 234 5.47 26.13 -2.24
C LYS A 234 5.26 24.90 -3.12
N LEU A 235 4.02 24.40 -3.20
CA LEU A 235 3.67 23.26 -4.05
C LEU A 235 3.93 23.52 -5.54
N LEU A 236 3.58 24.71 -6.05
CA LEU A 236 3.92 25.07 -7.44
C LEU A 236 5.44 25.12 -7.70
N LYS A 237 6.24 25.51 -6.71
CA LYS A 237 7.70 25.46 -6.82
C LYS A 237 8.20 24.01 -6.82
N LEU A 238 7.65 23.18 -5.93
CA LEU A 238 7.97 21.76 -5.83
C LEU A 238 7.64 21.03 -7.14
N SER A 239 6.43 21.18 -7.69
CA SER A 239 6.02 20.61 -8.97
C SER A 239 6.97 20.98 -10.12
N ARG A 240 7.39 22.26 -10.19
CA ARG A 240 8.37 22.70 -11.20
C ARG A 240 9.74 22.09 -10.98
N ALA A 241 10.16 21.93 -9.72
CA ALA A 241 11.44 21.31 -9.39
C ALA A 241 11.44 19.81 -9.74
N GLU A 242 10.35 19.08 -9.43
CA GLU A 242 10.21 17.67 -9.79
C GLU A 242 10.30 17.48 -11.30
N ARG A 243 9.50 18.22 -12.08
CA ARG A 243 9.51 18.13 -13.54
C ARG A 243 10.88 18.43 -14.16
N ARG A 244 11.65 19.35 -13.55
CA ARG A 244 13.01 19.68 -14.01
C ARG A 244 14.03 18.59 -13.67
N GLN A 245 13.86 17.90 -12.55
CA GLN A 245 14.82 16.89 -12.09
C GLN A 245 14.45 15.46 -12.52
N GLN A 246 13.20 15.23 -12.91
CA GLN A 246 12.67 13.92 -13.30
C GLN A 246 13.58 13.22 -14.32
N GLU A 247 13.88 13.87 -15.44
CA GLU A 247 14.68 13.24 -16.51
C GLU A 247 16.07 12.84 -16.02
N LYS A 248 16.71 13.67 -15.20
CA LYS A 248 18.03 13.39 -14.62
C LYS A 248 17.97 12.20 -13.66
N ILE A 249 16.99 12.18 -12.76
CA ILE A 249 16.84 11.11 -11.76
C ILE A 249 16.47 9.80 -12.46
N PHE A 250 15.48 9.82 -13.35
CA PHE A 250 15.01 8.60 -14.04
C PHE A 250 16.01 8.07 -15.06
N THR A 251 16.85 8.92 -15.64
CA THR A 251 17.97 8.47 -16.47
C THR A 251 19.06 7.84 -15.61
N ARG A 252 19.38 8.42 -14.44
CA ARG A 252 20.35 7.82 -13.52
C ARG A 252 19.91 6.43 -13.05
N LEU A 253 18.65 6.29 -12.66
CA LEU A 253 18.07 4.99 -12.27
C LEU A 253 18.28 3.94 -13.37
N ARG A 254 18.01 4.32 -14.63
CA ARG A 254 18.20 3.45 -15.79
C ARG A 254 19.66 3.19 -16.17
N MET A 255 20.55 4.17 -16.03
CA MET A 255 21.95 4.03 -16.42
C MET A 255 22.77 3.21 -15.43
N ASN A 256 22.37 3.20 -14.16
CA ASN A 256 23.04 2.47 -13.11
C ASN A 256 22.44 1.08 -12.87
N ASP A 257 21.51 0.63 -13.72
CA ASP A 257 20.75 -0.62 -13.57
C ASP A 257 20.18 -0.80 -12.16
N ILE A 258 19.68 0.30 -11.57
CA ILE A 258 19.05 0.28 -10.24
C ILE A 258 17.62 -0.22 -10.41
N GLU A 259 17.42 -1.51 -10.15
CA GLU A 259 16.14 -2.20 -10.27
C GLU A 259 15.48 -2.45 -8.90
N GLU A 260 16.30 -2.52 -7.84
CA GLU A 260 15.84 -2.82 -6.48
C GLU A 260 14.91 -1.72 -5.92
N PRO A 261 13.68 -2.05 -5.49
CA PRO A 261 12.69 -1.06 -5.03
C PRO A 261 13.21 -0.11 -3.96
N HIS A 262 13.97 -0.60 -2.99
CA HIS A 262 14.50 0.20 -1.88
C HIS A 262 15.61 1.18 -2.32
N GLU A 263 16.44 0.80 -3.31
CA GLU A 263 17.44 1.69 -3.89
C GLU A 263 16.80 2.79 -4.73
N ILE A 264 15.75 2.45 -5.50
CA ILE A 264 14.97 3.42 -6.25
C ILE A 264 14.31 4.42 -5.30
N ILE A 265 13.67 3.96 -4.22
CA ILE A 265 13.07 4.83 -3.18
C ILE A 265 14.11 5.84 -2.70
N PHE A 266 15.33 5.41 -2.41
CA PHE A 266 16.36 6.31 -1.88
C PHE A 266 16.78 7.40 -2.87
N GLU A 267 16.99 7.06 -4.14
CA GLU A 267 17.30 8.08 -5.16
C GLU A 267 16.16 9.09 -5.32
N LEU A 268 14.90 8.66 -5.19
CA LEU A 268 13.75 9.56 -5.20
C LEU A 268 13.71 10.43 -3.94
N LEU A 269 13.99 9.87 -2.75
CA LEU A 269 13.97 10.61 -1.48
C LEU A 269 15.02 11.72 -1.41
N LYS A 270 16.19 11.53 -2.04
CA LYS A 270 17.24 12.58 -2.13
C LYS A 270 16.74 13.89 -2.74
N PHE A 271 15.70 13.85 -3.57
CA PHE A 271 15.06 15.05 -4.09
C PHE A 271 14.41 15.89 -2.99
N TYR A 272 13.84 15.26 -1.95
CA TYR A 272 13.11 15.94 -0.89
C TYR A 272 13.99 16.56 0.19
N LYS A 273 15.27 16.17 0.30
CA LYS A 273 16.21 16.69 1.29
C LYS A 273 16.18 18.22 1.48
N PRO A 274 16.11 19.07 0.43
CA PRO A 274 16.08 20.52 0.60
C PRO A 274 14.75 21.09 1.10
N TYR A 275 13.71 20.27 1.17
CA TYR A 275 12.33 20.65 1.52
C TYR A 275 11.89 20.14 2.89
N LEU A 276 12.70 19.28 3.51
CA LEU A 276 12.47 18.68 4.82
C LEU A 276 13.38 19.34 5.85
N ASP A 277 13.00 19.25 7.12
CA ASP A 277 13.90 19.59 8.21
C ASP A 277 14.89 18.42 8.47
N SER A 278 15.81 18.63 9.42
CA SER A 278 16.84 17.63 9.71
C SER A 278 16.23 16.36 10.31
N GLU A 279 15.19 16.50 11.15
CA GLU A 279 14.56 15.39 11.85
C GLU A 279 13.86 14.47 10.86
N ASP A 280 12.99 15.03 10.01
CA ASP A 280 12.32 14.29 8.93
C ASP A 280 13.34 13.61 8.00
N TRP A 281 14.43 14.30 7.66
CA TRP A 281 15.46 13.73 6.79
C TRP A 281 16.20 12.56 7.45
N ASP A 282 16.53 12.67 8.73
CA ASP A 282 17.23 11.62 9.46
C ASP A 282 16.34 10.38 9.62
N THR A 283 15.05 10.57 9.92
CA THR A 283 14.05 9.49 9.91
C THR A 283 13.94 8.81 8.55
N LEU A 284 13.88 9.56 7.45
CA LEU A 284 13.84 8.97 6.11
C LEU A 284 15.09 8.13 5.79
N VAL A 285 16.27 8.55 6.26
CA VAL A 285 17.52 7.81 6.08
C VAL A 285 17.51 6.53 6.92
N GLU A 286 17.01 6.58 8.14
CA GLU A 286 16.84 5.41 9.02
C GLU A 286 15.88 4.39 8.40
N CYS A 287 14.65 4.79 8.09
CA CYS A 287 13.64 3.93 7.48
C CYS A 287 14.16 3.28 6.18
N LYS A 288 14.86 4.04 5.34
CA LYS A 288 15.48 3.52 4.12
C LYS A 288 16.56 2.48 4.40
N THR A 289 17.36 2.69 5.44
CA THR A 289 18.44 1.76 5.80
C THR A 289 17.86 0.45 6.28
N LEU A 290 16.83 0.52 7.13
CA LEU A 290 16.11 -0.65 7.63
C LEU A 290 15.36 -1.39 6.51
N LEU A 291 14.70 -0.68 5.59
CA LEU A 291 14.10 -1.32 4.39
C LEU A 291 15.15 -2.09 3.58
N GLY A 292 16.35 -1.51 3.40
CA GLY A 292 17.43 -2.19 2.68
C GLY A 292 17.89 -3.49 3.36
N VAL A 293 17.95 -3.51 4.70
CA VAL A 293 18.29 -4.72 5.48
C VAL A 293 17.21 -5.79 5.30
N VAL A 294 15.94 -5.42 5.44
CA VAL A 294 14.81 -6.35 5.30
C VAL A 294 14.77 -6.99 3.91
N HIS A 295 15.02 -6.20 2.85
CA HIS A 295 15.10 -6.73 1.48
C HIS A 295 16.26 -7.70 1.27
N GLN A 296 17.42 -7.46 1.89
CA GLN A 296 18.56 -8.36 1.81
C GLN A 296 18.29 -9.68 2.53
N GLU A 297 17.72 -9.63 3.73
CA GLU A 297 17.36 -10.81 4.51
C GLU A 297 16.30 -11.66 3.78
N PHE A 298 15.36 -11.03 3.08
CA PHE A 298 14.36 -11.74 2.28
C PHE A 298 14.96 -12.42 1.05
N ALA A 299 15.87 -11.75 0.33
CA ALA A 299 16.54 -12.34 -0.83
C ALA A 299 17.38 -13.57 -0.46
N GLU A 300 17.91 -13.64 0.77
CA GLU A 300 18.65 -14.79 1.29
C GLU A 300 17.74 -15.95 1.72
N LEU A 301 16.46 -15.70 2.04
CA LEU A 301 15.48 -16.73 2.39
C LEU A 301 14.89 -17.44 1.15
N ASP A 302 14.91 -16.79 -0.02
CA ASP A 302 14.46 -17.34 -1.31
C ASP A 302 15.55 -18.14 -2.06
N THR A 303 16.79 -18.23 -1.54
CA THR A 303 17.93 -19.00 -2.10
C THR A 303 18.29 -20.24 -1.28
#